data_AF-A0A382XRW6-F1
#
_entry.id   AF-A0A382XRW6-F1
#
_cell.length_a   1.000
_cell.length_b   1.000
_cell.length_c   1.000
_cell.angle_alpha   90.00
_cell.angle_beta   90.00
_cell.angle_gamma   90.00
#
_symmetry.space_group_name_H-M   'P 1'
#
loop_
_entity.id
_entity.type
_entity.pdbx_description
1 polymer ?
#
loop_
_entity_poly.entity_id
_entity_poly.type
_entity_poly.pdbx_seq_one_letter_code
_entity_poly.pdbx_strand_id
1 'polypeptide(L)'
;PPSSLTATPLYQQVNLSWSASSSDSIANYLIYRGASSGGLAIIDSVASTATSYSDVNLTNGTTYYYGIKTKQANGDLSNMSTPVSATPAPETPVGLTVTAGHQQAALSWTSPSGAGIDSVYIYTKLSSSSSWTFLNKVAGTDTSLTLTGLTNNAPYDFVIFYVGIDFSVSAASELVSATPGYNGPVWYMSTNGSDSYDGSVNTPFSTLAYAVGKANSGDTVSIAAGTYYGYNEGNRFVDPNGKQLVIMGAGADSTGFNLQENGHLFAL
;
A
#
# COMPACT_ATOMS: atom_id res chain seq x y z
N PRO A 1 -40.96 1.91 -16.20
CA PRO A 1 -40.05 1.00 -15.46
C PRO A 1 -38.93 1.84 -14.86
N PRO A 2 -38.30 1.41 -13.77
CA PRO A 2 -37.09 2.05 -13.28
C PRO A 2 -35.97 1.94 -14.32
N SER A 3 -35.06 2.91 -14.31
CA SER A 3 -33.96 3.02 -15.28
C SER A 3 -32.62 3.09 -14.57
N SER A 4 -31.53 3.01 -15.33
CA SER A 4 -30.16 3.11 -14.81
C SER A 4 -29.88 2.15 -13.66
N LEU A 5 -30.43 0.93 -13.73
CA LEU A 5 -30.12 -0.11 -12.75
C LEU A 5 -28.62 -0.42 -12.80
N THR A 6 -27.96 -0.33 -11.65
CA THR A 6 -26.56 -0.74 -11.45
C THR A 6 -26.49 -1.78 -10.34
N ALA A 7 -25.46 -2.61 -10.38
CA ALA A 7 -25.17 -3.62 -9.37
C ALA A 7 -23.70 -3.53 -8.98
N THR A 8 -23.43 -3.21 -7.72
CA THR A 8 -22.10 -3.08 -7.16
C THR A 8 -21.81 -4.28 -6.26
N PRO A 9 -20.89 -5.17 -6.62
CA PRO A 9 -20.54 -6.32 -5.78
C PRO A 9 -19.70 -5.90 -4.57
N LEU A 10 -19.96 -6.57 -3.45
CA LEU A 10 -19.20 -6.53 -2.20
C LEU A 10 -19.09 -7.98 -1.66
N TYR A 11 -18.42 -8.15 -0.53
CA TYR A 11 -18.26 -9.45 0.10
C TYR A 11 -19.63 -10.07 0.46
N GLN A 12 -19.99 -11.18 -0.19
CA GLN A 12 -21.28 -11.88 -0.06
C GLN A 12 -22.51 -10.97 -0.25
N GLN A 13 -22.35 -9.89 -1.00
CA GLN A 13 -23.38 -8.85 -1.13
C GLN A 13 -23.35 -8.20 -2.52
N VAL A 14 -24.52 -7.78 -3.00
CA VAL A 14 -24.65 -6.88 -4.16
C VAL A 14 -25.56 -5.72 -3.78
N ASN A 15 -25.05 -4.51 -3.92
CA ASN A 15 -25.83 -3.29 -3.77
C ASN A 15 -26.39 -2.87 -5.12
N LEU A 16 -27.71 -2.85 -5.23
CA LEU A 16 -28.44 -2.34 -6.39
C LEU A 16 -28.77 -0.87 -6.19
N SER A 17 -28.66 -0.09 -7.25
CA SER A 17 -29.13 1.30 -7.32
C SER A 17 -29.85 1.54 -8.63
N TRP A 18 -30.90 2.36 -8.62
CA TRP A 18 -31.66 2.69 -9.82
C TRP A 18 -32.26 4.10 -9.75
N SER A 19 -32.59 4.65 -10.91
CA SER A 19 -33.40 5.85 -11.01
C SER A 19 -34.88 5.49 -10.85
N ALA A 20 -35.58 6.25 -10.00
CA ALA A 20 -37.02 6.08 -9.79
C ALA A 20 -37.80 6.20 -11.12
N SER A 21 -38.89 5.44 -11.23
CA SER A 21 -39.77 5.53 -12.40
C SER A 21 -40.62 6.80 -12.32
N SER A 22 -40.87 7.44 -13.47
CA SER A 22 -41.65 8.69 -13.58
C SER A 22 -43.17 8.51 -13.47
N SER A 23 -43.63 7.45 -12.81
CA SER A 23 -45.06 7.14 -12.67
C SER A 23 -45.50 7.47 -11.25
N ASP A 24 -46.53 8.29 -11.11
CA ASP A 24 -46.97 8.81 -9.80
C ASP A 24 -47.75 7.78 -8.95
N SER A 25 -48.00 6.58 -9.49
CA SER A 25 -48.88 5.55 -8.92
C SER A 25 -48.15 4.26 -8.49
N ILE A 26 -46.84 4.32 -8.29
CA ILE A 26 -46.02 3.18 -7.86
C ILE A 26 -46.31 2.86 -6.39
N ALA A 27 -46.73 1.63 -6.10
CA ALA A 27 -46.90 1.12 -4.74
C ALA A 27 -45.57 0.61 -4.17
N ASN A 28 -44.81 -0.15 -4.97
CA ASN A 28 -43.53 -0.72 -4.56
C ASN A 28 -42.68 -1.13 -5.77
N TYR A 29 -41.38 -1.36 -5.54
CA TYR A 29 -40.47 -2.00 -6.48
C TYR A 29 -40.33 -3.48 -6.14
N LEU A 30 -40.40 -4.34 -7.15
CA LEU A 30 -40.13 -5.77 -7.04
C LEU A 30 -38.69 -6.02 -7.51
N ILE A 31 -37.90 -6.63 -6.62
CA ILE A 31 -36.51 -6.98 -6.89
C ILE A 31 -36.46 -8.41 -7.40
N TYR A 32 -35.87 -8.61 -8.57
CA TYR A 32 -35.69 -9.90 -9.18
C TYR A 32 -34.22 -10.30 -9.19
N ARG A 33 -33.94 -11.59 -8.98
CA ARG A 33 -32.62 -12.21 -9.12
C ARG A 33 -32.71 -13.55 -9.83
N GLY A 34 -31.66 -13.94 -10.55
CA GLY A 34 -31.55 -15.26 -11.17
C GLY A 34 -30.11 -15.62 -11.57
N ALA A 35 -29.92 -16.85 -12.04
CA ALA A 35 -28.64 -17.35 -12.56
C ALA A 35 -28.39 -16.97 -14.04
N SER A 36 -29.38 -16.36 -14.69
CA SER A 36 -29.28 -15.84 -16.06
C SER A 36 -30.22 -14.65 -16.24
N SER A 37 -29.96 -13.82 -17.26
CA SER A 37 -30.79 -12.64 -17.57
C SER A 37 -32.24 -12.98 -17.94
N GLY A 38 -32.49 -14.21 -18.43
CA GLY A 38 -33.83 -14.70 -18.76
C GLY A 38 -34.52 -15.50 -17.64
N GLY A 39 -33.80 -15.86 -16.58
CA GLY A 39 -34.25 -16.75 -15.51
C GLY A 39 -34.46 -16.03 -14.17
N LEU A 40 -35.04 -14.84 -14.20
CA LEU A 40 -35.19 -13.98 -13.02
C LEU A 40 -36.47 -14.31 -12.23
N ALA A 41 -36.35 -14.43 -10.89
CA ALA A 41 -37.46 -14.61 -9.96
C ALA A 41 -37.46 -13.50 -8.90
N ILE A 42 -38.64 -13.19 -8.35
CA ILE A 42 -38.76 -12.19 -7.27
C ILE A 42 -38.03 -12.72 -6.04
N ILE A 43 -37.17 -11.90 -5.45
CA ILE A 43 -36.51 -12.18 -4.17
C ILE A 43 -36.99 -11.27 -3.05
N ASP A 44 -37.43 -10.06 -3.37
CA ASP A 44 -37.93 -9.10 -2.39
C ASP A 44 -38.78 -8.01 -3.03
N SER A 45 -39.39 -7.17 -2.19
CA SER A 45 -40.05 -5.94 -2.61
C SER A 45 -39.80 -4.79 -1.63
N VAL A 46 -39.50 -3.61 -2.17
CA VAL A 46 -39.16 -2.41 -1.39
C VAL A 46 -40.14 -1.28 -1.65
N ALA A 47 -40.25 -0.33 -0.71
CA ALA A 47 -41.15 0.82 -0.80
C ALA A 47 -40.96 1.63 -2.10
N SER A 48 -42.01 2.31 -2.55
CA SER A 48 -42.00 3.14 -3.77
C SER A 48 -41.00 4.30 -3.73
N THR A 49 -40.52 4.70 -2.56
CA THR A 49 -39.49 5.73 -2.37
C THR A 49 -38.07 5.18 -2.42
N ALA A 50 -37.88 3.86 -2.43
CA ALA A 50 -36.57 3.25 -2.45
C ALA A 50 -35.94 3.36 -3.86
N THR A 51 -34.67 3.72 -3.89
CA THR A 51 -33.82 3.76 -5.10
C THR A 51 -32.59 2.88 -4.98
N SER A 52 -32.53 2.05 -3.93
CA SER A 52 -31.44 1.13 -3.64
C SER A 52 -31.94 -0.11 -2.91
N TYR A 53 -31.24 -1.22 -3.08
CA TYR A 53 -31.49 -2.48 -2.38
C TYR A 53 -30.17 -3.20 -2.12
N SER A 54 -30.03 -3.84 -0.97
CA SER A 54 -28.84 -4.60 -0.62
C SER A 54 -29.18 -6.09 -0.54
N ASP A 55 -28.71 -6.85 -1.53
CA ASP A 55 -28.86 -8.30 -1.54
C ASP A 55 -27.67 -8.94 -0.82
N VAL A 56 -27.92 -9.64 0.29
CA VAL A 56 -26.90 -10.19 1.21
C VAL A 56 -26.93 -11.71 1.26
N ASN A 57 -25.95 -12.32 1.92
CA ASN A 57 -25.78 -13.78 2.05
C ASN A 57 -25.61 -14.48 0.68
N LEU A 58 -24.92 -13.82 -0.25
CA LEU A 58 -24.58 -14.35 -1.56
C LEU A 58 -23.28 -15.15 -1.51
N THR A 59 -23.09 -16.06 -2.46
CA THR A 59 -21.83 -16.79 -2.62
C THR A 59 -20.86 -15.94 -3.45
N ASN A 60 -19.69 -15.63 -2.91
CA ASN A 60 -18.63 -14.96 -3.66
C ASN A 60 -18.21 -15.78 -4.89
N GLY A 61 -17.85 -15.11 -5.98
CA GLY A 61 -17.49 -15.73 -7.26
C GLY A 61 -18.68 -16.27 -8.07
N THR A 62 -19.90 -16.26 -7.53
CA THR A 62 -21.10 -16.65 -8.29
C THR A 62 -21.73 -15.43 -8.96
N THR A 63 -21.91 -15.47 -10.28
CA THR A 63 -22.58 -14.38 -11.01
C THR A 63 -24.08 -14.43 -10.82
N TYR A 64 -24.66 -13.34 -10.33
CA TYR A 64 -26.09 -13.14 -10.19
C TYR A 64 -26.58 -12.10 -11.18
N TYR A 65 -27.76 -12.30 -11.74
CA TYR A 65 -28.45 -11.36 -12.61
C TYR A 65 -29.60 -10.72 -11.85
N TYR A 66 -29.79 -9.42 -12.02
CA TYR A 66 -30.78 -8.62 -11.34
C TYR A 66 -31.67 -7.86 -12.31
N GLY A 67 -32.94 -7.73 -11.96
CA GLY A 67 -33.91 -6.90 -12.66
C GLY A 67 -34.90 -6.29 -11.68
N ILE A 68 -35.53 -5.18 -12.07
CA ILE A 68 -36.52 -4.50 -11.23
C ILE A 68 -37.77 -4.22 -12.05
N LYS A 69 -38.93 -4.44 -11.44
CA LYS A 69 -40.23 -3.94 -11.93
C LYS A 69 -40.84 -3.01 -10.89
N THR A 70 -41.61 -2.04 -11.35
CA THR A 70 -42.57 -1.34 -10.48
C THR A 70 -43.88 -2.11 -10.45
N LYS A 71 -44.52 -2.15 -9.29
CA LYS A 71 -45.90 -2.57 -9.11
C LYS A 71 -46.76 -1.37 -8.72
N GLN A 72 -47.88 -1.18 -9.41
CA GLN A 72 -48.86 -0.14 -9.10
C GLN A 72 -49.87 -0.62 -8.05
N ALA A 73 -50.61 0.33 -7.44
CA ALA A 73 -51.62 0.01 -6.42
C ALA A 73 -52.75 -0.93 -6.91
N ASN A 74 -53.06 -0.88 -8.21
CA ASN A 74 -54.03 -1.78 -8.85
C ASN A 74 -53.47 -3.19 -9.17
N GLY A 75 -52.18 -3.43 -8.91
CA GLY A 75 -51.50 -4.71 -9.16
C GLY A 75 -50.71 -4.78 -10.46
N ASP A 76 -50.82 -3.79 -11.36
CA ASP A 76 -50.14 -3.81 -12.65
C ASP A 76 -48.62 -3.74 -12.49
N LEU A 77 -47.92 -4.51 -13.32
CA LEU A 77 -46.46 -4.55 -13.37
C LEU A 77 -45.94 -3.80 -14.58
N SER A 78 -44.86 -3.05 -14.41
CA SER A 78 -44.12 -2.53 -15.56
C SER A 78 -43.41 -3.64 -16.33
N ASN A 79 -42.89 -3.28 -17.51
CA ASN A 79 -41.80 -4.02 -18.12
C ASN A 79 -40.62 -4.16 -17.15
N MET A 80 -39.84 -5.23 -17.29
CA MET A 80 -38.58 -5.40 -16.56
C MET A 80 -37.59 -4.29 -16.96
N SER A 81 -36.80 -3.79 -16.03
CA SER A 81 -35.59 -3.03 -16.36
C SER A 81 -34.65 -3.89 -17.20
N THR A 82 -33.71 -3.27 -17.92
CA THR A 82 -32.60 -4.03 -18.52
C THR A 82 -31.88 -4.78 -17.41
N PRO A 83 -31.74 -6.13 -17.49
CA PRO A 83 -31.05 -6.87 -16.45
C PRO A 83 -29.57 -6.49 -16.38
N VAL A 84 -29.04 -6.41 -15.17
CA VAL A 84 -27.60 -6.27 -14.91
C VAL A 84 -27.07 -7.51 -14.21
N SER A 85 -25.77 -7.70 -14.21
CA SER A 85 -25.13 -8.80 -13.47
C SER A 85 -24.03 -8.29 -12.57
N ALA A 86 -23.84 -8.96 -11.44
CA ALA A 86 -22.71 -8.74 -10.56
C ALA A 86 -22.24 -10.09 -9.98
N THR A 87 -20.93 -10.16 -9.70
CA THR A 87 -20.30 -11.31 -9.06
C THR A 87 -19.73 -10.83 -7.73
N PRO A 88 -20.35 -11.18 -6.58
CA PRO A 88 -19.87 -10.79 -5.26
C PRO A 88 -18.43 -11.25 -5.06
N ALA A 89 -17.62 -10.38 -4.47
CA ALA A 89 -16.25 -10.61 -4.09
C ALA A 89 -15.84 -9.54 -3.07
N PRO A 90 -14.77 -9.75 -2.29
CA PRO A 90 -14.13 -8.66 -1.57
C PRO A 90 -13.88 -7.46 -2.50
N GLU A 91 -14.17 -6.25 -2.01
CA GLU A 91 -13.95 -5.05 -2.80
C GLU A 91 -12.46 -4.87 -3.15
N THR A 92 -12.18 -4.19 -4.25
CA THR A 92 -10.80 -3.87 -4.62
C THR A 92 -10.24 -2.81 -3.65
N PRO A 93 -9.07 -3.03 -3.04
CA PRO A 93 -8.44 -2.02 -2.21
C PRO A 93 -8.10 -0.76 -3.00
N VAL A 94 -8.34 0.41 -2.41
CA VAL A 94 -8.07 1.72 -3.03
C VAL A 94 -7.26 2.61 -2.09
N GLY A 95 -6.62 3.64 -2.67
CA GLY A 95 -5.82 4.60 -1.91
C GLY A 95 -4.56 4.01 -1.30
N LEU A 96 -3.99 2.96 -1.89
CA LEU A 96 -2.66 2.48 -1.51
C LEU A 96 -1.65 3.60 -1.74
N THR A 97 -0.87 3.92 -0.70
CA THR A 97 0.27 4.83 -0.78
C THR A 97 1.48 4.17 -0.10
N VAL A 98 2.67 4.46 -0.62
CA VAL A 98 3.92 3.89 -0.11
C VAL A 98 4.94 4.99 0.11
N THR A 99 5.46 5.08 1.34
CA THR A 99 6.54 6.01 1.70
C THR A 99 7.81 5.23 1.97
N ALA A 100 8.85 5.47 1.16
CA ALA A 100 10.15 4.84 1.31
C ALA A 100 10.91 5.36 2.53
N GLY A 101 11.63 4.46 3.21
CA GLY A 101 12.61 4.79 4.24
C GLY A 101 13.88 3.96 4.06
N HIS A 102 14.77 4.02 5.05
CA HIS A 102 15.97 3.19 5.08
C HIS A 102 15.60 1.72 5.26
N GLN A 103 15.86 0.92 4.23
CA GLN A 103 15.53 -0.51 4.16
C GLN A 103 14.08 -0.83 4.49
N GLN A 104 13.18 0.13 4.27
CA GLN A 104 11.79 0.01 4.66
C GLN A 104 10.85 0.72 3.68
N ALA A 105 9.60 0.30 3.71
CA ALA A 105 8.49 0.94 3.01
C ALA A 105 7.28 0.97 3.95
N ALA A 106 6.79 2.16 4.28
CA ALA A 106 5.57 2.35 5.03
C ALA A 106 4.38 2.43 4.07
N LEU A 107 3.49 1.45 4.14
CA LEU A 107 2.28 1.33 3.33
C LEU A 107 1.08 1.83 4.13
N SER A 108 0.15 2.50 3.46
CA SER A 108 -1.18 2.81 3.99
C SER A 108 -2.24 2.70 2.90
N TRP A 109 -3.47 2.37 3.26
CA TRP A 109 -4.58 2.16 2.33
C TRP A 109 -5.92 2.52 2.98
N THR A 110 -6.97 2.61 2.16
CA THR A 110 -8.34 2.92 2.62
C THR A 110 -8.97 1.67 3.24
N SER A 111 -9.54 1.76 4.45
CA SER A 111 -10.28 0.64 5.06
C SER A 111 -11.35 0.07 4.10
N PRO A 112 -11.57 -1.26 4.07
CA PRO A 112 -12.71 -1.83 3.36
C PRO A 112 -14.03 -1.23 3.89
N SER A 113 -14.97 -0.99 2.98
CA SER A 113 -16.34 -0.56 3.26
C SER A 113 -17.29 -1.74 3.51
N GLY A 114 -16.98 -2.92 2.97
CA GLY A 114 -17.73 -4.16 3.17
C GLY A 114 -17.36 -4.89 4.47
N ALA A 115 -18.33 -5.59 5.07
CA ALA A 115 -18.06 -6.50 6.17
C ALA A 115 -17.43 -7.81 5.68
N GLY A 116 -16.82 -8.58 6.58
CA GLY A 116 -16.36 -9.95 6.29
C GLY A 116 -14.99 -10.06 5.60
N ILE A 117 -14.22 -8.97 5.56
CA ILE A 117 -12.79 -9.01 5.21
C ILE A 117 -12.01 -9.52 6.43
N ASP A 118 -11.35 -10.67 6.26
CA ASP A 118 -10.49 -11.29 7.27
C ASP A 118 -9.12 -10.63 7.33
N SER A 119 -8.55 -10.36 6.15
CA SER A 119 -7.16 -9.93 6.06
C SER A 119 -6.81 -9.14 4.82
N VAL A 120 -5.69 -8.43 4.91
CA VAL A 120 -5.04 -7.76 3.78
C VAL A 120 -3.76 -8.51 3.45
N TYR A 121 -3.61 -8.94 2.20
CA TYR A 121 -2.39 -9.58 1.70
C TYR A 121 -1.56 -8.55 0.97
N ILE A 122 -0.27 -8.48 1.31
CA ILE A 122 0.69 -7.55 0.72
C ILE A 122 1.64 -8.35 -0.16
N TYR A 123 1.71 -7.97 -1.43
CA TYR A 123 2.66 -8.52 -2.38
C TYR A 123 3.65 -7.44 -2.83
N THR A 124 4.89 -7.86 -3.05
CA THR A 124 5.93 -7.00 -3.59
C THR A 124 6.72 -7.73 -4.66
N LYS A 125 7.40 -6.96 -5.51
CA LYS A 125 8.44 -7.45 -6.40
C LYS A 125 9.45 -6.34 -6.63
N LEU A 126 10.66 -6.70 -7.03
CA LEU A 126 11.54 -5.73 -7.69
C LEU A 126 10.85 -5.24 -8.96
N SER A 127 10.92 -3.94 -9.28
CA SER A 127 10.27 -3.41 -10.48
C SER A 127 10.84 -4.01 -11.78
N SER A 128 12.07 -4.53 -11.73
CA SER A 128 12.69 -5.30 -12.82
C SER A 128 12.23 -6.75 -12.92
N SER A 129 11.50 -7.26 -11.92
CA SER A 129 10.98 -8.63 -11.89
C SER A 129 9.57 -8.71 -12.48
N SER A 130 9.25 -9.86 -13.06
CA SER A 130 7.89 -10.24 -13.44
C SER A 130 7.16 -11.03 -12.35
N SER A 131 7.90 -11.59 -11.38
CA SER A 131 7.35 -12.47 -10.34
C SER A 131 7.03 -11.70 -9.07
N TRP A 132 5.76 -11.75 -8.67
CA TRP A 132 5.29 -11.27 -7.37
C TRP A 132 5.69 -12.21 -6.24
N THR A 133 6.05 -11.64 -5.10
CA THR A 133 6.36 -12.35 -3.86
C THR A 133 5.34 -11.95 -2.79
N PHE A 134 4.73 -12.94 -2.15
CA PHE A 134 3.91 -12.70 -0.96
C PHE A 134 4.84 -12.26 0.17
N LEU A 135 4.53 -11.11 0.77
CA LEU A 135 5.41 -10.50 1.75
C LEU A 135 4.83 -10.57 3.16
N ASN A 136 3.55 -10.22 3.33
CA ASN A 136 2.93 -10.17 4.64
C ASN A 136 1.40 -10.31 4.58
N LYS A 137 0.81 -10.71 5.71
CA LYS A 137 -0.62 -10.73 5.99
C LYS A 137 -0.88 -9.91 7.26
N VAL A 138 -1.84 -8.99 7.19
CA VAL A 138 -2.32 -8.21 8.34
C VAL A 138 -3.83 -8.40 8.51
N ALA A 139 -4.40 -7.96 9.63
CA ALA A 139 -5.84 -8.10 9.88
C ALA A 139 -6.64 -7.23 8.90
N GLY A 140 -7.87 -7.63 8.57
CA GLY A 140 -8.74 -6.90 7.65
C GLY A 140 -9.12 -5.50 8.13
N THR A 141 -8.95 -5.23 9.43
CA THR A 141 -9.15 -3.90 10.05
C THR A 141 -7.91 -3.02 10.00
N ASP A 142 -6.74 -3.56 9.65
CA ASP A 142 -5.51 -2.77 9.55
C ASP A 142 -5.53 -1.92 8.26
N THR A 143 -5.07 -0.68 8.38
CA THR A 143 -4.99 0.28 7.26
C THR A 143 -3.57 0.71 6.94
N SER A 144 -2.58 0.08 7.56
CA SER A 144 -1.16 0.41 7.37
C SER A 144 -0.25 -0.74 7.77
N LEU A 145 0.94 -0.79 7.16
CA LEU A 145 2.02 -1.71 7.51
C LEU A 145 3.37 -1.09 7.15
N THR A 146 4.35 -1.17 8.06
CA THR A 146 5.74 -0.85 7.73
C THR A 146 6.49 -2.14 7.43
N LEU A 147 6.99 -2.26 6.20
CA LEU A 147 7.83 -3.35 5.75
C LEU A 147 9.29 -2.99 6.01
N THR A 148 10.07 -3.93 6.52
CA THR A 148 11.51 -3.76 6.80
C THR A 148 12.33 -4.82 6.07
N GLY A 149 13.64 -4.61 5.95
CA GLY A 149 14.56 -5.55 5.30
C GLY A 149 14.57 -5.44 3.77
N LEU A 150 14.10 -4.31 3.22
CA LEU A 150 14.22 -4.01 1.80
C LEU A 150 15.63 -3.53 1.47
N THR A 151 16.06 -3.68 0.22
CA THR A 151 17.37 -3.20 -0.22
C THR A 151 17.27 -1.74 -0.67
N ASN A 152 18.13 -0.87 -0.12
CA ASN A 152 18.19 0.52 -0.58
C ASN A 152 18.65 0.63 -2.03
N ASN A 153 18.15 1.66 -2.72
CA ASN A 153 18.35 1.96 -4.15
C ASN A 153 17.77 0.91 -5.12
N ALA A 154 17.11 -0.14 -4.62
CA ALA A 154 16.36 -1.07 -5.45
C ALA A 154 14.89 -0.61 -5.54
N PRO A 155 14.32 -0.41 -6.75
CA PRO A 155 12.92 -0.06 -6.89
C PRO A 155 12.04 -1.30 -6.67
N TYR A 156 11.00 -1.13 -5.85
CA TYR A 156 9.99 -2.16 -5.57
C TYR A 156 8.62 -1.68 -6.03
N ASP A 157 7.81 -2.62 -6.53
CA ASP A 157 6.39 -2.43 -6.79
C ASP A 157 5.58 -3.15 -5.70
N PHE A 158 4.47 -2.54 -5.29
CA PHE A 158 3.58 -3.04 -4.25
C PHE A 158 2.14 -3.09 -4.76
N VAL A 159 1.44 -4.17 -4.40
CA VAL A 159 -0.02 -4.29 -4.51
C VAL A 159 -0.57 -4.96 -3.26
N ILE A 160 -1.82 -4.65 -2.93
CA ILE A 160 -2.53 -5.29 -1.84
C ILE A 160 -3.83 -5.94 -2.33
N PHE A 161 -4.32 -6.91 -1.56
CA PHE A 161 -5.59 -7.60 -1.79
C PHE A 161 -6.38 -7.69 -0.50
N TYR A 162 -7.70 -7.56 -0.57
CA TYR A 162 -8.58 -7.95 0.51
C TYR A 162 -8.97 -9.42 0.37
N VAL A 163 -8.94 -10.11 1.50
CA VAL A 163 -9.26 -11.52 1.61
C VAL A 163 -10.44 -11.68 2.55
N GLY A 164 -11.50 -12.30 2.08
CA GLY A 164 -12.70 -12.57 2.85
C GLY A 164 -12.52 -13.72 3.85
N ILE A 165 -13.42 -13.83 4.83
CA ILE A 165 -13.47 -14.95 5.78
C ILE A 165 -13.70 -16.32 5.11
N ASP A 166 -14.23 -16.34 3.89
CA ASP A 166 -14.39 -17.53 3.03
C ASP A 166 -13.19 -17.80 2.11
N PHE A 167 -12.07 -17.06 2.29
CA PHE A 167 -10.86 -17.08 1.46
C PHE A 167 -11.02 -16.58 0.02
N SER A 168 -12.16 -15.97 -0.33
CA SER A 168 -12.26 -15.20 -1.57
C SER A 168 -11.26 -14.03 -1.55
N VAL A 169 -10.75 -13.67 -2.73
CA VAL A 169 -9.73 -12.62 -2.87
C VAL A 169 -10.25 -11.56 -3.83
N SER A 170 -10.04 -10.29 -3.48
CA SER A 170 -10.36 -9.15 -4.35
C SER A 170 -9.51 -9.15 -5.62
N ALA A 171 -9.80 -8.22 -6.54
CA ALA A 171 -8.77 -7.78 -7.48
C ALA A 171 -7.63 -7.07 -6.73
N ALA A 172 -6.46 -6.99 -7.37
CA ALA A 172 -5.32 -6.23 -6.83
C ALA A 172 -5.68 -4.74 -6.75
N SER A 173 -5.11 -4.05 -5.76
CA SER A 173 -5.06 -2.58 -5.77
C SER A 173 -4.34 -2.05 -7.01
N GLU A 174 -4.46 -0.74 -7.25
CA GLU A 174 -3.52 -0.04 -8.11
C GLU A 174 -2.07 -0.29 -7.65
N LEU A 175 -1.16 -0.40 -8.61
CA LEU A 175 0.26 -0.63 -8.35
C LEU A 175 0.92 0.68 -7.89
N VAL A 176 1.71 0.60 -6.82
CA VAL A 176 2.51 1.73 -6.33
C VAL A 176 3.97 1.30 -6.21
N SER A 177 4.87 2.12 -6.75
CA SER A 177 6.32 1.87 -6.66
C SER A 177 6.98 2.75 -5.62
N ALA A 178 8.00 2.22 -4.95
CA ALA A 178 8.86 2.97 -4.05
C ALA A 178 10.29 2.42 -4.07
N THR A 179 11.27 3.30 -3.88
CA THR A 179 12.70 2.94 -3.80
C THR A 179 13.20 3.28 -2.40
N PRO A 180 13.40 2.28 -1.52
CA PRO A 180 14.04 2.47 -0.23
C PRO A 180 15.39 3.17 -0.40
N GLY A 181 15.73 4.04 0.55
CA GLY A 181 16.87 4.92 0.41
C GLY A 181 17.37 5.42 1.75
N TYR A 182 18.58 5.95 1.75
CA TYR A 182 19.19 6.57 2.91
C TYR A 182 18.62 7.98 3.06
N ASN A 183 17.47 8.07 3.70
CA ASN A 183 16.70 9.30 3.84
C ASN A 183 17.06 10.09 5.10
N GLY A 184 18.01 9.59 5.91
CA GLY A 184 18.52 10.29 7.07
C GLY A 184 19.45 11.46 6.69
N PRO A 185 19.81 12.33 7.64
CA PRO A 185 20.77 13.41 7.41
C PRO A 185 22.10 12.92 6.81
N VAL A 186 22.78 13.84 6.13
CA VAL A 186 24.16 13.64 5.68
C VAL A 186 25.10 14.36 6.64
N TRP A 187 26.02 13.61 7.23
CA TRP A 187 27.08 14.10 8.10
C TRP A 187 28.36 14.24 7.29
N TYR A 188 28.91 15.44 7.22
CA TYR A 188 30.04 15.75 6.36
C TYR A 188 31.36 15.66 7.13
N MET A 189 32.38 15.13 6.47
CA MET A 189 33.76 15.15 6.93
C MET A 189 34.66 15.89 5.95
N SER A 190 35.66 16.59 6.48
CA SER A 190 36.71 17.26 5.71
C SER A 190 38.03 17.26 6.47
N THR A 191 39.15 17.26 5.75
CA THR A 191 40.49 17.42 6.34
C THR A 191 40.71 18.77 7.03
N ASN A 192 39.89 19.77 6.71
CA ASN A 192 39.86 21.07 7.41
C ASN A 192 38.73 21.18 8.46
N GLY A 193 38.07 20.06 8.77
CA GLY A 193 36.94 20.00 9.70
C GLY A 193 37.35 20.09 11.18
N SER A 194 36.36 19.99 12.06
CA SER A 194 36.57 19.90 13.52
C SER A 194 35.46 19.08 14.18
N ASP A 195 35.84 18.25 15.14
CA ASP A 195 34.90 17.42 15.92
C ASP A 195 34.04 18.22 16.92
N SER A 196 34.36 19.51 17.08
CA SER A 196 33.51 20.45 17.84
C SER A 196 32.37 21.05 17.00
N TYR A 197 32.33 20.77 15.70
CA TYR A 197 31.30 21.29 14.80
C TYR A 197 30.01 20.47 14.83
N ASP A 198 29.01 20.89 14.06
CA ASP A 198 27.72 20.22 13.95
C ASP A 198 27.70 19.13 12.86
N GLY A 199 28.76 18.99 12.06
CA GLY A 199 28.84 18.00 10.98
C GLY A 199 28.03 18.35 9.74
N SER A 200 27.59 19.60 9.60
CA SER A 200 26.96 20.09 8.37
C SER A 200 27.97 20.29 7.25
N VAL A 201 27.49 20.53 6.03
CA VAL A 201 28.36 20.80 4.86
C VAL A 201 29.27 22.03 5.04
N ASN A 202 28.85 23.01 5.86
CA ASN A 202 29.61 24.23 6.10
C ASN A 202 30.62 24.06 7.25
N THR A 203 30.31 23.19 8.21
CA THR A 203 31.11 22.95 9.40
C THR A 203 31.27 21.42 9.61
N PRO A 204 32.06 20.76 8.75
CA PRO A 204 32.19 19.30 8.73
C PRO A 204 33.06 18.78 9.88
N PHE A 205 32.83 17.53 10.28
CA PHE A 205 33.69 16.85 11.24
C PHE A 205 35.09 16.59 10.67
N SER A 206 36.07 16.47 11.57
CA SER A 206 37.42 16.03 11.19
C SER A 206 37.55 14.50 11.22
N THR A 207 36.71 13.80 11.99
CA THR A 207 36.90 12.38 12.28
C THR A 207 35.66 11.52 12.03
N LEU A 208 35.92 10.28 11.62
CA LEU A 208 34.89 9.30 11.28
C LEU A 208 34.16 8.82 12.54
N ALA A 209 34.85 8.65 13.67
CA ALA A 209 34.21 8.30 14.93
C ALA A 209 33.15 9.33 15.36
N TYR A 210 33.39 10.64 15.20
CA TYR A 210 32.41 11.66 15.53
C TYR A 210 31.21 11.64 14.57
N ALA A 211 31.47 11.57 13.25
CA ALA A 211 30.40 11.50 12.26
C ALA A 211 29.52 10.26 12.47
N VAL A 212 30.11 9.08 12.66
CA VAL A 212 29.40 7.82 12.96
C VAL A 212 28.72 7.86 14.33
N GLY A 213 29.33 8.50 15.32
CA GLY A 213 28.76 8.69 16.65
C GLY A 213 27.47 9.51 16.62
N LYS A 214 27.42 10.57 15.80
CA LYS A 214 26.26 11.44 15.62
C LYS A 214 25.17 10.84 14.72
N ALA A 215 25.57 10.07 13.72
CA ALA A 215 24.65 9.45 12.78
C ALA A 215 23.70 8.44 13.44
N ASN A 216 22.49 8.33 12.92
CA ASN A 216 21.54 7.26 13.19
C ASN A 216 21.50 6.26 12.03
N SER A 217 20.95 5.06 12.25
CA SER A 217 20.72 4.12 11.15
C SER A 217 19.90 4.76 10.03
N GLY A 218 20.35 4.64 8.79
CA GLY A 218 19.76 5.30 7.62
C GLY A 218 20.35 6.66 7.26
N ASP A 219 21.23 7.21 8.11
CA ASP A 219 22.01 8.40 7.79
C ASP A 219 23.20 8.05 6.89
N THR A 220 23.75 9.09 6.29
CA THR A 220 24.93 9.02 5.43
C THR A 220 26.07 9.80 6.04
N VAL A 221 27.28 9.23 6.06
CA VAL A 221 28.53 9.97 6.29
C VAL A 221 29.17 10.22 4.94
N SER A 222 29.30 11.50 4.56
CA SER A 222 29.95 11.94 3.33
C SER A 222 31.34 12.49 3.63
N ILE A 223 32.37 11.90 3.04
CA ILE A 223 33.76 12.20 3.32
C ILE A 223 34.34 12.95 2.13
N ALA A 224 34.72 14.21 2.33
CA ALA A 224 35.38 15.01 1.31
C ALA A 224 36.75 14.42 0.93
N ALA A 225 37.22 14.76 -0.26
CA ALA A 225 38.56 14.44 -0.73
C ALA A 225 39.63 14.85 0.30
N GLY A 226 40.59 13.96 0.56
CA GLY A 226 41.72 14.20 1.44
C GLY A 226 42.33 12.91 2.00
N THR A 227 43.44 13.08 2.73
CA THR A 227 44.03 12.01 3.54
C THR A 227 43.70 12.25 5.01
N TYR A 228 43.03 11.29 5.63
CA TYR A 228 42.61 11.31 7.03
C TYR A 228 43.52 10.38 7.84
N TYR A 229 44.03 10.82 8.99
CA TYR A 229 45.03 10.07 9.75
C TYR A 229 44.40 9.33 10.94
N GLY A 230 44.91 8.14 11.26
CA GLY A 230 44.32 7.27 12.30
C GLY A 230 44.86 7.48 13.72
N TYR A 231 46.16 7.72 13.89
CA TYR A 231 46.86 7.41 15.15
C TYR A 231 46.42 8.26 16.37
N ASN A 232 45.78 9.42 16.20
CA ASN A 232 45.24 10.24 17.30
C ASN A 232 43.94 11.01 16.95
N GLU A 233 43.34 10.74 15.79
CA GLU A 233 42.25 11.57 15.24
C GLU A 233 40.95 10.76 15.09
N GLY A 234 40.65 9.78 15.95
CA GLY A 234 39.34 9.09 15.92
C GLY A 234 38.98 8.36 14.61
N ASN A 235 39.91 8.18 13.67
CA ASN A 235 39.69 7.53 12.38
C ASN A 235 40.14 6.07 12.35
N ARG A 236 40.36 5.45 13.51
CA ARG A 236 40.76 4.05 13.66
C ARG A 236 39.83 3.35 14.64
N PHE A 237 39.57 2.07 14.41
CA PHE A 237 38.69 1.23 15.24
C PHE A 237 37.30 1.87 15.46
N VAL A 238 36.76 2.52 14.43
CA VAL A 238 35.43 3.11 14.50
C VAL A 238 34.41 2.00 14.64
N ASP A 239 33.61 2.06 15.70
CA ASP A 239 32.51 1.14 15.93
C ASP A 239 31.18 1.84 15.59
N PRO A 240 30.45 1.40 14.55
CA PRO A 240 29.11 1.91 14.28
C PRO A 240 28.08 1.51 15.33
N ASN A 241 28.42 0.64 16.29
CA ASN A 241 27.55 0.17 17.37
C ASN A 241 26.24 -0.43 16.82
N GLY A 242 26.37 -1.27 15.79
CA GLY A 242 25.24 -1.89 15.09
C GLY A 242 24.42 -0.95 14.19
N LYS A 243 24.79 0.33 14.06
CA LYS A 243 24.12 1.26 13.14
C LYS A 243 24.36 0.86 11.69
N GLN A 244 23.30 0.95 10.88
CA GLN A 244 23.41 0.75 9.44
C GLN A 244 23.54 2.10 8.74
N LEU A 245 24.78 2.47 8.42
CA LEU A 245 25.14 3.75 7.84
C LEU A 245 25.63 3.56 6.41
N VAL A 246 25.53 4.60 5.59
CA VAL A 246 26.37 4.71 4.38
C VAL A 246 27.58 5.52 4.73
N ILE A 247 28.75 5.05 4.33
CA ILE A 247 29.98 5.84 4.37
C ILE A 247 30.46 5.98 2.94
N MET A 248 30.46 7.20 2.42
CA MET A 248 30.81 7.50 1.02
C MET A 248 31.94 8.51 0.97
N GLY A 249 33.01 8.18 0.24
CA GLY A 249 34.00 9.18 -0.18
C GLY A 249 33.49 10.02 -1.34
N ALA A 250 34.01 11.25 -1.49
CA ALA A 250 33.69 12.16 -2.59
C ALA A 250 34.26 11.73 -3.96
N GLY A 251 34.73 10.47 -4.10
CA GLY A 251 35.28 9.89 -5.33
C GLY A 251 36.46 8.95 -5.07
N ALA A 252 36.69 8.01 -5.99
CA ALA A 252 37.69 6.93 -5.88
C ALA A 252 39.16 7.42 -5.88
N ASP A 253 39.44 8.59 -6.46
CA ASP A 253 40.81 9.07 -6.67
C ASP A 253 41.29 10.10 -5.64
N SER A 254 40.50 10.39 -4.59
CA SER A 254 40.77 11.54 -3.73
C SER A 254 40.55 11.34 -2.24
N THR A 255 39.97 10.23 -1.77
CA THR A 255 39.70 9.99 -0.34
C THR A 255 40.50 8.79 0.17
N GLY A 256 41.36 9.00 1.17
CA GLY A 256 42.17 7.93 1.75
C GLY A 256 42.27 8.02 3.27
N PHE A 257 42.23 6.87 3.94
CA PHE A 257 42.53 6.75 5.37
C PHE A 257 43.94 6.18 5.55
N ASN A 258 44.84 6.98 6.12
CA ASN A 258 46.17 6.55 6.49
C ASN A 258 46.19 6.14 7.96
N LEU A 259 46.07 4.83 8.20
CA LEU A 259 45.91 4.32 9.56
C LEU A 259 47.23 4.16 10.33
N GLN A 260 48.35 4.03 9.60
CA GLN A 260 49.72 3.73 10.11
C GLN A 260 49.78 2.50 11.06
N GLU A 261 50.88 1.74 11.07
CA GLU A 261 51.16 0.65 12.03
C GLU A 261 49.99 -0.31 12.39
N ASN A 262 49.53 -1.12 11.43
CA ASN A 262 48.53 -2.20 11.61
C ASN A 262 47.11 -1.79 12.10
N GLY A 263 46.74 -0.50 12.07
CA GLY A 263 45.38 -0.07 12.41
C GLY A 263 44.30 -0.56 11.42
N HIS A 264 43.10 -0.83 11.92
CA HIS A 264 41.89 -1.07 11.12
C HIS A 264 40.97 0.15 11.17
N LEU A 265 40.27 0.46 10.08
CA LEU A 265 39.34 1.60 10.03
C LEU A 265 38.13 1.35 10.93
N PHE A 266 37.55 0.16 10.83
CA PHE A 266 36.44 -0.29 11.66
C PHE A 266 36.91 -1.34 12.67
N ALA A 267 36.27 -1.36 13.84
CA ALA A 267 36.39 -2.46 14.77
C ALA A 267 35.69 -3.72 14.20
N LEU A 268 36.26 -4.90 14.47
CA LEU A 268 35.65 -6.20 14.16
C LEU A 268 34.65 -6.62 15.24
#